data_AF-A0A961CR08-F1
#
_entry.id   AF-A0A961CR08-F1
#
_cell.length_a   1.000
_cell.length_b   1.000
_cell.length_c   1.000
_cell.angle_alpha   90.00
_cell.angle_beta   90.00
_cell.angle_gamma   90.00
#
_symmetry.space_group_name_H-M   'P 1'
#
loop_
_entity.id
_entity.type
_entity.pdbx_description
1 polymer ?
#
loop_
_entity_poly.entity_id
_entity_poly.type
_entity_poly.pdbx_seq_one_letter_code
_entity_poly.pdbx_strand_id
1 'polypeptide(L)'
;MDHLETLEPHALHRLDHYRAPGQGMTLTRDRVGDESVLRKSARGGQRAALRREAEVLRALGGHGVVRLIEIVDGADVTELVVLDTGGPSLAAALADPATDSRSALRLLADACDAVSRLHEQGWAHGDLRADHVLLTRRHHIRLCSLGDAVSLGTEPDGGRADRVALLRIVDDWTRSAGTDGSPMSSRIRSRVLARRTHRLPDDPDPRLLGRILRRTAATGLAVPSRDRIRLPLPLRSGRRVRRVAVPAVTITLVAGIAWFALPFQGPDPGLGGSDSGGGTAHTTQMSTTTTVALGAAPPAPETAAASGCRAVERSRPDVDGDGCGDDVSIEHDVVVAGGHRYRVGRVGDLAAIGDWDCDGTSTIAVLRPEDGTVHVFDRWALDGRPAQAATWGRVDGAATIAAPADGCGAPRVTTTAGAVQTVTPTGSSDATPAGERP
;
A
#
# COMPACT_ATOMS: atom_id res chain seq x y z
N MET A 1 19.94 -7.60 31.42
CA MET A 1 18.95 -8.69 31.41
C MET A 1 17.90 -8.34 32.43
N ASP A 2 16.83 -7.69 32.01
CA ASP A 2 15.49 -8.28 32.03
C ASP A 2 14.54 -7.39 31.24
N HIS A 3 13.56 -8.05 30.65
CA HIS A 3 12.87 -7.67 29.44
C HIS A 3 11.88 -6.51 29.66
N LEU A 4 12.03 -5.43 28.88
CA LEU A 4 10.95 -4.48 28.62
C LEU A 4 9.93 -5.19 27.74
N GLU A 5 8.96 -5.82 28.40
CA GLU A 5 7.77 -6.38 27.76
C GLU A 5 6.97 -5.23 27.13
N THR A 6 7.21 -5.10 25.84
CA THR A 6 6.49 -4.33 24.85
C THR A 6 4.98 -4.41 25.06
N LEU A 7 4.34 -3.26 25.31
CA LEU A 7 2.89 -3.12 25.27
C LEU A 7 2.36 -3.68 23.93
N GLU A 8 1.62 -4.78 24.01
CA GLU A 8 0.91 -5.46 22.92
C GLU A 8 -0.11 -4.51 22.26
N PRO A 9 0.02 -4.17 20.97
CA PRO A 9 -0.91 -3.29 20.26
C PRO A 9 -1.98 -4.04 19.45
N HIS A 10 -2.22 -5.31 19.74
CA HIS A 10 -3.38 -6.05 19.20
C HIS A 10 -4.74 -5.49 19.65
N ALA A 11 -4.78 -4.40 20.43
CA ALA A 11 -5.98 -3.85 21.05
C ALA A 11 -6.51 -2.54 20.43
N LEU A 12 -5.98 -2.00 19.32
CA LEU A 12 -6.49 -0.71 18.78
C LEU A 12 -7.99 -0.71 18.41
N HIS A 13 -8.61 -1.88 18.26
CA HIS A 13 -10.06 -2.05 18.07
C HIS A 13 -10.88 -2.26 19.35
N ARG A 14 -10.28 -2.37 20.53
CA ARG A 14 -11.01 -2.57 21.79
C ARG A 14 -10.31 -1.85 22.96
N LEU A 15 -10.45 -0.53 23.02
CA LEU A 15 -9.94 0.30 24.12
C LEU A 15 -11.08 1.11 24.75
N ASP A 16 -12.01 0.43 25.42
CA ASP A 16 -12.92 1.07 26.39
C ASP A 16 -12.29 1.19 27.79
N HIS A 17 -10.97 0.97 27.93
CA HIS A 17 -10.06 1.24 29.06
C HIS A 17 -9.02 0.11 29.13
N TYR A 18 -7.89 0.22 28.42
CA TYR A 18 -6.76 -0.68 28.66
C TYR A 18 -5.80 -0.05 29.65
N ARG A 19 -5.85 -0.55 30.89
CA ARG A 19 -4.85 -0.27 31.92
C ARG A 19 -3.84 -1.40 31.87
N ALA A 20 -2.68 -1.17 31.26
CA ALA A 20 -1.58 -2.11 31.40
C ALA A 20 -1.20 -2.19 32.90
N PRO A 21 -1.22 -3.38 33.52
CA PRO A 21 -0.81 -3.50 34.91
C PRO A 21 0.72 -3.45 34.97
N GLY A 22 1.28 -2.38 35.56
CA GLY A 22 2.63 -2.44 36.14
C GLY A 22 3.71 -1.48 35.63
N GLN A 23 3.45 -0.57 34.69
CA GLN A 23 4.47 0.41 34.29
C GLN A 23 3.89 1.83 34.28
N GLY A 24 4.67 2.81 34.74
CA GLY A 24 4.24 4.17 35.06
C GLY A 24 3.70 5.04 33.91
N MET A 25 3.32 4.44 32.77
CA MET A 25 2.68 5.06 31.61
C MET A 25 1.30 4.43 31.38
N THR A 26 0.28 5.25 31.21
CA THR A 26 -1.08 4.82 30.84
C THR A 26 -1.47 5.43 29.50
N LEU A 27 -2.17 4.68 28.65
CA LEU A 27 -2.70 5.16 27.38
C LEU A 27 -4.24 5.08 27.42
N THR A 28 -4.90 6.20 27.13
CA THR A 28 -6.36 6.27 27.07
C THR A 28 -6.79 6.94 25.77
N ARG A 29 -7.89 6.46 25.19
CA ARG A 29 -8.55 7.11 24.06
C ARG A 29 -9.61 8.06 24.61
N ASP A 30 -9.63 9.27 24.10
CA ASP A 30 -10.48 10.37 24.57
C ASP A 30 -10.96 11.21 23.38
N ARG A 31 -11.72 12.28 23.63
CA ARG A 31 -12.19 13.23 22.62
C ARG A 31 -11.92 14.67 23.04
N VAL A 32 -11.40 15.47 22.11
CA VAL A 32 -11.25 16.92 22.27
C VAL A 32 -12.09 17.59 21.18
N GLY A 33 -13.25 18.13 21.58
CA GLY A 33 -14.28 18.55 20.62
C GLY A 33 -14.77 17.37 19.78
N ASP A 34 -14.68 17.52 18.45
CA ASP A 34 -15.07 16.45 17.51
C ASP A 34 -13.93 15.48 17.16
N GLU A 35 -12.69 15.76 17.60
CA GLU A 35 -11.53 14.94 17.28
C GLU A 35 -11.33 13.79 18.29
N SER A 36 -10.99 12.60 17.78
CA SER A 36 -10.53 11.47 18.60
C SER A 36 -9.06 11.68 18.93
N VAL A 37 -8.69 11.54 20.21
CA VAL A 37 -7.31 11.73 20.67
C VAL A 37 -6.84 10.54 21.50
N LEU A 38 -5.53 10.39 21.58
CA LEU A 38 -4.86 9.46 22.48
C LEU A 38 -4.11 10.28 23.55
N ARG A 39 -4.42 10.01 24.81
CA ARG A 39 -3.78 10.61 25.98
C ARG A 39 -2.84 9.59 26.62
N LYS A 40 -1.54 9.87 26.55
CA LYS A 40 -0.49 9.15 27.26
C LYS A 40 -0.19 9.88 28.56
N SER A 41 -0.29 9.22 29.71
CA SER A 41 -0.01 9.82 31.01
C SER A 41 1.10 9.07 31.72
N ALA A 42 2.18 9.76 32.09
CA ALA A 42 3.36 9.19 32.75
C ALA A 42 3.60 9.77 34.14
N ARG A 43 4.18 8.96 35.03
CA ARG A 43 4.69 9.36 36.37
C ARG A 43 6.17 8.99 36.52
N GLY A 44 6.85 9.65 37.47
CA GLY A 44 8.25 9.36 37.80
C GLY A 44 9.19 9.57 36.60
N GLY A 45 10.17 8.67 36.42
CA GLY A 45 11.18 8.76 35.36
C GLY A 45 10.62 8.75 33.93
N GLN A 46 9.45 8.14 33.72
CA GLN A 46 8.81 8.03 32.39
C GLN A 46 8.28 9.38 31.85
N ARG A 47 8.21 10.40 32.71
CA ARG A 47 7.81 11.76 32.31
C ARG A 47 8.80 12.40 31.35
N ALA A 48 10.09 12.10 31.48
CA ALA A 48 11.11 12.63 30.60
C ALA A 48 10.89 12.17 29.15
N ALA A 49 10.50 10.90 28.95
CA ALA A 49 10.18 10.35 27.64
C ALA A 49 8.98 11.07 26.98
N LEU A 50 7.92 11.39 27.73
CA LEU A 50 6.78 12.15 27.18
C LEU A 50 7.15 13.59 26.80
N ARG A 51 7.98 14.26 27.62
CA ARG A 51 8.47 15.60 27.29
C ARG A 51 9.30 15.58 26.01
N ARG A 52 10.20 14.60 25.90
CA ARG A 52 11.04 14.39 24.73
C ARG A 52 10.20 14.09 23.50
N GLU A 53 9.23 13.18 23.60
CA GLU A 53 8.30 12.87 22.50
C GLU A 53 7.57 14.15 22.05
N ALA A 54 7.06 14.97 22.97
CA ALA A 54 6.40 16.22 22.61
C ALA A 54 7.34 17.26 21.97
N GLU A 55 8.58 17.35 22.43
CA GLU A 55 9.61 18.23 21.83
C GLU A 55 9.87 17.84 20.37
N VAL A 56 10.11 16.55 20.12
CA VAL A 56 10.37 16.05 18.76
C VAL A 56 9.14 16.23 17.87
N LEU A 57 7.95 15.92 18.37
CA LEU A 57 6.71 16.12 17.60
C LEU A 57 6.47 17.59 17.23
N ARG A 58 6.81 18.54 18.10
CA ARG A 58 6.75 19.97 17.77
C ARG A 58 7.76 20.34 16.68
N ALA A 59 8.99 19.82 16.77
CA ALA A 59 10.04 20.11 15.79
C ALA A 59 9.68 19.58 14.38
N LEU A 60 9.00 18.44 14.29
CA LEU A 60 8.64 17.79 13.03
C LEU A 60 7.35 18.32 12.39
N GLY A 61 6.55 19.12 13.11
CA GLY A 61 5.36 19.79 12.55
C GLY A 61 4.22 18.87 12.09
N GLY A 62 4.27 17.58 12.43
CA GLY A 62 3.20 16.62 12.09
C GLY A 62 3.30 15.98 10.70
N HIS A 63 4.37 16.17 9.93
CA HIS A 63 4.59 15.43 8.68
C HIS A 63 5.21 14.06 8.99
N GLY A 64 4.60 12.96 8.52
CA GLY A 64 5.12 11.60 8.75
C GLY A 64 5.06 11.07 10.19
N VAL A 65 4.65 11.90 11.16
CA VAL A 65 4.50 11.56 12.58
C VAL A 65 3.09 11.86 13.08
N VAL A 66 2.72 11.32 14.25
CA VAL A 66 1.44 11.66 14.90
C VAL A 66 1.35 13.16 15.21
N ARG A 67 0.15 13.74 15.08
CA ARG A 67 -0.04 15.17 15.35
C ARG A 67 -0.12 15.41 16.86
N LEU A 68 0.75 16.24 17.39
CA LEU A 68 0.66 16.74 18.76
C LEU A 68 -0.54 17.69 18.90
N ILE A 69 -1.40 17.46 19.90
CA ILE A 69 -2.45 18.40 20.28
C ILE A 69 -1.94 19.27 21.42
N GLU A 70 -1.53 18.66 22.52
CA GLU A 70 -1.01 19.37 23.68
C GLU A 70 -0.09 18.47 24.54
N ILE A 71 0.70 19.11 25.40
CA ILE A 71 1.33 18.45 26.54
C ILE A 71 0.91 19.19 27.80
N VAL A 72 0.55 18.44 28.84
CA VAL A 72 0.25 18.97 30.18
C VAL A 72 1.30 18.41 31.13
N ASP A 73 2.26 19.26 31.53
CA ASP A 73 3.30 18.85 32.47
C ASP A 73 2.98 19.37 33.88
N GLY A 74 2.36 18.50 34.69
CA GLY A 74 2.01 18.79 36.08
C GLY A 74 3.15 18.47 37.06
N ALA A 75 2.90 18.59 38.36
CA ALA A 75 3.92 18.32 39.39
C ALA A 75 4.37 16.85 39.40
N ASP A 76 3.42 15.91 39.33
CA ASP A 76 3.69 14.47 39.47
C ASP A 76 3.40 13.65 38.21
N VAL A 77 2.61 14.22 37.30
CA VAL A 77 2.11 13.56 36.09
C VAL A 77 2.42 14.45 34.89
N THR A 78 2.92 13.84 33.82
CA THR A 78 3.00 14.47 32.50
C THR A 78 2.01 13.76 31.59
N GLU A 79 1.18 14.52 30.88
CA GLU A 79 0.25 13.99 29.89
C GLU A 79 0.59 14.51 28.50
N LEU A 80 0.63 13.60 27.53
CA LEU A 80 0.84 13.89 26.12
C LEU A 80 -0.44 13.53 25.37
N VAL A 81 -1.04 14.51 24.70
CA VAL A 81 -2.26 14.34 23.92
C VAL A 81 -1.91 14.45 22.44
N VAL A 82 -2.17 13.38 21.69
CA VAL A 82 -1.94 13.30 20.24
C VAL A 82 -3.21 12.93 19.51
N LEU A 83 -3.32 13.32 18.25
CA LEU A 83 -4.44 12.92 17.40
C LEU A 83 -4.44 11.40 17.21
N ASP A 84 -5.61 10.78 17.37
CA ASP A 84 -5.80 9.36 17.07
C ASP A 84 -5.84 9.13 15.56
N THR A 85 -4.88 8.36 15.03
CA THR A 85 -4.81 8.04 13.59
C THR A 85 -5.98 7.15 13.14
N GLY A 86 -6.63 6.45 14.09
CA GLY A 86 -7.83 5.66 13.88
C GLY A 86 -7.62 4.34 13.13
N GLY A 87 -6.38 3.99 12.76
CA GLY A 87 -6.01 2.71 12.16
C GLY A 87 -5.10 1.88 13.07
N PRO A 88 -4.78 0.62 12.69
CA PRO A 88 -3.94 -0.27 13.47
C PRO A 88 -2.46 0.15 13.45
N SER A 89 -1.63 -0.49 14.26
CA SER A 89 -0.17 -0.44 14.07
C SER A 89 0.24 -1.32 12.89
N LEU A 90 1.44 -1.11 12.33
CA LEU A 90 2.01 -1.97 11.31
C LEU A 90 2.11 -3.41 11.82
N ALA A 91 2.49 -3.62 13.08
CA ALA A 91 2.51 -4.96 13.68
C ALA A 91 1.13 -5.63 13.63
N ALA A 92 0.07 -4.93 14.04
CA ALA A 92 -1.29 -5.45 13.99
C ALA A 92 -1.76 -5.69 12.54
N ALA A 93 -1.43 -4.81 11.61
CA ALA A 93 -1.78 -4.97 10.20
C ALA A 93 -1.07 -6.16 9.54
N LEU A 94 0.21 -6.39 9.87
CA LEU A 94 0.98 -7.53 9.35
C LEU A 94 0.53 -8.87 9.96
N ALA A 95 -0.04 -8.85 11.17
CA ALA A 95 -0.62 -10.01 11.82
C ALA A 95 -2.05 -10.33 11.35
N ASP A 96 -2.76 -9.36 10.77
CA ASP A 96 -4.12 -9.55 10.27
C ASP A 96 -4.16 -10.56 9.11
N PRO A 97 -4.91 -11.68 9.23
CA PRO A 97 -5.07 -12.65 8.15
C PRO A 97 -5.68 -12.07 6.86
N ALA A 98 -6.39 -10.95 6.93
CA ALA A 98 -6.94 -10.24 5.78
C ALA A 98 -5.88 -9.48 4.97
N THR A 99 -4.70 -9.21 5.56
CA THR A 99 -3.61 -8.50 4.89
C THR A 99 -2.88 -9.46 3.95
N ASP A 100 -3.10 -9.30 2.65
CA ASP A 100 -2.39 -10.08 1.65
C ASP A 100 -0.88 -9.72 1.58
N SER A 101 -0.07 -10.61 1.02
CA SER A 101 1.39 -10.41 0.95
C SER A 101 1.86 -9.24 0.09
N ARG A 102 1.09 -8.82 -0.92
CA ARG A 102 1.42 -7.62 -1.71
C ARG A 102 1.17 -6.37 -0.86
N SER A 103 0.04 -6.32 -0.16
CA SER A 103 -0.33 -5.24 0.74
C SER A 103 0.67 -5.12 1.89
N ALA A 104 1.05 -6.23 2.53
CA ALA A 104 2.08 -6.25 3.58
C ALA A 104 3.43 -5.66 3.11
N LEU A 105 3.89 -6.04 1.92
CA LEU A 105 5.14 -5.50 1.35
C LEU A 105 5.06 -4.01 1.02
N ARG A 106 3.89 -3.52 0.61
CA ARG A 106 3.67 -2.08 0.40
C ARG A 106 3.75 -1.33 1.73
N LEU A 107 3.06 -1.81 2.76
CA LEU A 107 3.14 -1.21 4.10
C LEU A 107 4.56 -1.18 4.68
N LEU A 108 5.33 -2.26 4.49
CA LEU A 108 6.75 -2.29 4.86
C LEU A 108 7.59 -1.27 4.07
N ALA A 109 7.29 -1.07 2.79
CA ALA A 109 7.96 -0.07 1.97
C ALA A 109 7.61 1.36 2.39
N ASP A 110 6.35 1.62 2.69
CA ASP A 110 5.86 2.92 3.17
C ASP A 110 6.46 3.27 4.53
N ALA A 111 6.69 2.26 5.39
CA ALA A 111 7.44 2.42 6.64
C ALA A 111 8.91 2.82 6.38
N CYS A 112 9.55 2.26 5.36
CA CYS A 112 10.90 2.68 4.97
C CYS A 112 10.93 4.14 4.50
N ASP A 113 9.93 4.57 3.72
CA ASP A 113 9.84 5.96 3.26
C ASP A 113 9.57 6.92 4.42
N ALA A 114 8.75 6.53 5.41
CA ALA A 114 8.50 7.32 6.61
C ALA A 114 9.77 7.54 7.45
N VAL A 115 10.59 6.50 7.62
CA VAL A 115 11.87 6.60 8.32
C VAL A 115 12.88 7.41 7.52
N SER A 116 12.93 7.26 6.18
CA SER A 116 13.78 8.10 5.32
C SER A 116 13.45 9.59 5.51
N ARG A 117 12.16 9.96 5.49
CA ARG A 117 11.73 11.34 5.72
C ARG A 117 12.12 11.86 7.11
N LEU A 118 12.01 11.02 8.15
CA LEU A 118 12.46 11.38 9.49
C LEU A 118 13.98 11.67 9.51
N HIS A 119 14.78 10.82 8.86
CA HIS A 119 16.22 10.98 8.75
C HIS A 119 16.61 12.24 7.97
N GLU A 120 15.88 12.56 6.89
CA GLU A 120 16.06 13.78 6.10
C GLU A 120 15.77 15.05 6.88
N GLN A 121 14.84 14.99 7.83
CA GLN A 121 14.54 16.07 8.78
C GLN A 121 15.58 16.16 9.93
N GLY A 122 16.62 15.32 9.90
CA GLY A 122 17.72 15.35 10.86
C GLY A 122 17.44 14.62 12.16
N TRP A 123 16.46 13.72 12.20
CA TRP A 123 16.08 12.95 13.38
C TRP A 123 16.20 11.44 13.14
N ALA A 124 16.55 10.70 14.18
CA ALA A 124 16.36 9.25 14.26
C ALA A 124 15.32 8.93 15.33
N HIS A 125 14.57 7.86 15.13
CA HIS A 125 13.50 7.42 16.02
C HIS A 125 14.05 6.86 17.33
N GLY A 126 15.15 6.09 17.31
CA GLY A 126 15.85 5.61 18.51
C GLY A 126 15.26 4.35 19.17
N ASP A 127 13.97 4.09 19.00
CA ASP A 127 13.30 2.84 19.40
C ASP A 127 12.28 2.39 18.33
N LEU A 128 12.76 2.23 17.10
CA LEU A 128 11.89 1.85 15.99
C LEU A 128 11.43 0.37 16.10
N ARG A 129 10.12 0.17 16.08
CA ARG A 129 9.45 -1.14 16.05
C ARG A 129 8.15 -1.05 15.27
N ALA A 130 7.65 -2.19 14.78
CA ALA A 130 6.41 -2.23 13.99
C ALA A 130 5.18 -1.70 14.75
N ASP A 131 5.23 -1.67 16.07
CA ASP A 131 4.20 -1.10 16.94
C ASP A 131 4.21 0.43 16.99
N HIS A 132 5.36 1.04 16.70
CA HIS A 132 5.57 2.49 16.65
C HIS A 132 5.31 3.10 15.26
N VAL A 133 4.87 2.25 14.33
CA VAL A 133 4.43 2.64 12.99
C VAL A 133 2.91 2.49 12.96
N LEU A 134 2.19 3.59 12.90
CA LEU A 134 0.72 3.60 12.89
C LEU A 134 0.18 3.80 11.48
N LEU A 135 -0.93 3.13 11.19
CA LEU A 135 -1.72 3.37 10.00
C LEU A 135 -2.84 4.37 10.32
N THR A 136 -3.10 5.27 9.39
CA THR A 136 -4.34 6.03 9.38
C THR A 136 -5.46 5.18 8.79
N ARG A 137 -6.73 5.61 8.96
CA ARG A 137 -7.88 4.98 8.29
C ARG A 137 -7.77 4.94 6.76
N ARG A 138 -6.89 5.76 6.18
CA ARG A 138 -6.61 5.85 4.74
C ARG A 138 -5.31 5.13 4.34
N HIS A 139 -4.76 4.31 5.23
CA HIS A 139 -3.53 3.53 5.04
C HIS A 139 -2.22 4.33 4.91
N HIS A 140 -2.22 5.64 5.20
CA HIS A 140 -0.96 6.39 5.36
C HIS A 140 -0.24 6.02 6.67
N ILE A 141 1.10 6.03 6.63
CA ILE A 141 1.96 5.75 7.78
C ILE A 141 2.21 7.00 8.62
N ARG A 142 2.17 6.86 9.95
CA ARG A 142 2.55 7.87 10.95
C ARG A 142 3.42 7.22 12.03
N LEU A 143 4.60 7.77 12.28
CA LEU A 143 5.46 7.32 13.39
C LEU A 143 4.99 7.90 14.74
N CYS A 144 5.14 7.14 15.82
CA CYS A 144 4.80 7.53 17.18
C CYS A 144 5.85 7.04 18.19
N SER A 145 5.72 7.39 19.48
CA SER A 145 6.64 6.93 20.52
C SER A 145 8.08 7.43 20.30
N LEU A 146 8.22 8.72 20.04
CA LEU A 146 9.51 9.41 19.81
C LEU A 146 10.21 9.83 21.11
N GLY A 147 9.98 9.10 22.21
CA GLY A 147 10.59 9.39 23.52
C GLY A 147 12.11 9.21 23.53
N ASP A 148 12.61 8.31 22.69
CA ASP A 148 14.04 8.00 22.52
C ASP A 148 14.63 8.61 21.25
N ALA A 149 13.90 9.49 20.58
CA ALA A 149 14.34 10.10 19.33
C ALA A 149 15.54 11.04 19.56
N VAL A 150 16.51 10.97 18.65
CA VAL A 150 17.78 11.72 18.72
C VAL A 150 18.01 12.54 17.46
N SER A 151 18.71 13.66 17.59
CA SER A 151 19.12 14.46 16.43
C SER A 151 20.33 13.79 15.77
N LEU A 152 20.24 13.55 14.45
CA LEU A 152 21.32 12.97 13.66
C LEU A 152 22.54 13.90 13.55
N GLY A 153 22.37 15.20 13.78
CA GLY A 153 23.48 16.14 13.86
C GLY A 153 24.36 15.93 15.09
N THR A 154 23.80 15.41 16.18
CA THR A 154 24.52 15.15 17.43
C THR A 154 24.85 13.67 17.64
N GLU A 155 23.96 12.77 17.22
CA GLU A 155 24.10 11.32 17.39
C GLU A 155 23.88 10.58 16.05
N PRO A 156 24.91 10.52 15.20
CA PRO A 156 24.81 9.91 13.87
C PRO A 156 24.45 8.42 13.91
N ASP A 157 24.82 7.72 14.97
CA ASP A 157 24.55 6.29 15.17
C ASP A 157 23.06 5.97 15.33
N GLY A 158 22.23 6.95 15.72
CA GLY A 158 20.78 6.77 15.82
C GLY A 158 20.15 6.36 14.47
N GLY A 159 20.63 6.95 13.37
CA GLY A 159 20.14 6.60 12.03
C GLY A 159 20.49 5.16 11.64
N ARG A 160 21.66 4.67 12.08
CA ARG A 160 22.06 3.28 11.89
C ARG A 160 21.15 2.32 12.69
N ALA A 161 20.84 2.65 13.93
CA ALA A 161 19.95 1.84 14.76
C ALA A 161 18.56 1.67 14.12
N ASP A 162 17.99 2.75 13.57
CA ASP A 162 16.71 2.70 12.86
C ASP A 162 16.76 1.82 11.59
N ARG A 163 17.85 1.90 10.81
CA ARG A 163 18.03 1.07 9.60
C ARG A 163 18.08 -0.42 9.93
N VAL A 164 18.82 -0.78 11.00
CA VAL A 164 18.88 -2.16 11.51
C VAL A 164 17.49 -2.61 11.99
N ALA A 165 16.76 -1.74 12.69
CA ALA A 165 15.41 -2.03 13.16
C ALA A 165 14.42 -2.25 12.01
N LEU A 166 14.48 -1.45 10.94
CA LEU A 166 13.68 -1.66 9.72
C LEU A 166 13.96 -3.00 9.07
N LEU A 167 15.25 -3.35 8.89
CA LEU A 167 15.63 -4.64 8.31
C LEU A 167 15.09 -5.80 9.16
N ARG A 168 15.17 -5.69 10.48
CA ARG A 168 14.61 -6.69 11.40
C ARG A 168 13.10 -6.87 11.23
N ILE A 169 12.33 -5.78 11.12
CA ILE A 169 10.88 -5.83 10.89
C ILE A 169 10.57 -6.57 9.57
N VAL A 170 11.35 -6.29 8.52
CA VAL A 170 11.22 -6.96 7.21
C VAL A 170 11.57 -8.45 7.30
N ASP A 171 12.62 -8.81 8.04
CA ASP A 171 13.05 -10.20 8.24
C ASP A 171 12.04 -11.00 9.08
N ASP A 172 11.42 -10.37 10.09
CA ASP A 172 10.34 -10.96 10.88
C ASP A 172 9.14 -11.33 9.99
N TRP A 173 8.70 -10.40 9.14
CA TRP A 173 7.65 -10.68 8.16
C TRP A 173 8.07 -11.78 7.18
N THR A 174 9.30 -11.73 6.67
CA THR A 174 9.82 -12.72 5.71
C THR A 174 9.81 -14.13 6.28
N ARG A 175 10.24 -14.30 7.54
CA ARG A 175 10.18 -15.57 8.27
C ARG A 175 8.74 -16.05 8.46
N SER A 176 7.86 -15.17 8.94
CA SER A 176 6.44 -15.51 9.17
C SER A 176 5.74 -15.96 7.88
N ALA A 177 5.89 -15.19 6.80
CA ALA A 177 5.31 -15.46 5.49
C ALA A 177 5.89 -16.70 4.77
N GLY A 178 7.07 -17.17 5.19
CA GLY A 178 7.75 -18.35 4.66
C GLY A 178 7.27 -19.69 5.23
N THR A 179 6.46 -19.68 6.28
CA THR A 179 5.96 -20.88 6.96
C THR A 179 5.00 -21.71 6.09
N ASP A 180 4.94 -23.03 6.30
CA ASP A 180 4.11 -23.93 5.50
C ASP A 180 2.60 -23.65 5.60
N GLY A 181 2.15 -23.03 6.71
CA GLY A 181 0.78 -22.57 6.91
C GLY A 181 0.41 -21.29 6.13
N SER A 182 1.40 -20.58 5.56
CA SER A 182 1.16 -19.32 4.85
C SER A 182 0.63 -19.53 3.42
N PRO A 183 -0.19 -18.59 2.91
CA PRO A 183 -0.62 -18.60 1.51
C PRO A 183 0.56 -18.78 0.53
N MET A 184 0.33 -19.50 -0.57
CA MET A 184 1.38 -19.76 -1.57
C MET A 184 2.00 -18.46 -2.09
N SER A 185 1.19 -17.41 -2.30
CA SER A 185 1.67 -16.08 -2.71
C SER A 185 2.66 -15.48 -1.70
N SER A 186 2.36 -15.57 -0.40
CA SER A 186 3.23 -15.11 0.69
C SER A 186 4.57 -15.86 0.69
N ARG A 187 4.53 -17.20 0.57
CA ARG A 187 5.74 -18.04 0.53
C ARG A 187 6.63 -17.75 -0.67
N ILE A 188 6.05 -17.47 -1.84
CA ILE A 188 6.86 -17.14 -3.01
C ILE A 188 7.47 -15.75 -2.85
N ARG A 189 6.70 -14.76 -2.40
CA ARG A 189 7.21 -13.40 -2.18
C ARG A 189 8.29 -13.36 -1.10
N SER A 190 8.16 -14.12 0.00
CA SER A 190 9.19 -14.19 1.04
C SER A 190 10.50 -14.79 0.51
N ARG A 191 10.44 -15.85 -0.32
CA ARG A 191 11.64 -16.40 -0.97
C ARG A 191 12.29 -15.42 -1.94
N VAL A 192 11.50 -14.69 -2.73
CA VAL A 192 12.02 -13.65 -3.63
C VAL A 192 12.66 -12.52 -2.83
N LEU A 193 12.02 -12.09 -1.74
CA LEU A 193 12.53 -11.05 -0.86
C LEU A 193 13.87 -11.46 -0.23
N ALA A 194 13.92 -12.64 0.38
CA ALA A 194 15.15 -13.19 0.99
C ALA A 194 16.31 -13.24 -0.03
N ARG A 195 16.04 -13.64 -1.29
CA ARG A 195 17.05 -13.61 -2.35
C ARG A 195 17.49 -12.20 -2.74
N ARG A 196 16.63 -11.19 -2.62
CA ARG A 196 16.99 -9.80 -2.92
C ARG A 196 17.71 -9.11 -1.78
N THR A 197 17.46 -9.52 -0.54
CA THR A 197 18.04 -8.91 0.66
C THR A 197 19.33 -9.61 1.14
N HIS A 198 19.63 -10.85 0.73
CA HIS A 198 20.80 -11.61 1.23
C HIS A 198 22.19 -10.96 1.04
N ARG A 199 22.32 -9.94 0.18
CA ARG A 199 23.58 -9.21 -0.06
C ARG A 199 23.53 -7.77 0.44
N LEU A 200 22.43 -7.36 1.06
CA LEU A 200 22.38 -6.04 1.67
C LEU A 200 23.30 -6.01 2.89
N PRO A 201 23.87 -4.83 3.22
CA PRO A 201 24.52 -4.65 4.51
C PRO A 201 23.49 -4.83 5.65
N ASP A 202 23.97 -5.00 6.88
CA ASP A 202 23.12 -5.16 8.06
C ASP A 202 22.30 -3.90 8.40
N ASP A 203 22.64 -2.75 7.81
CA ASP A 203 21.96 -1.46 7.99
C ASP A 203 21.65 -0.76 6.64
N PRO A 204 20.86 -1.39 5.75
CA PRO A 204 20.65 -0.88 4.40
C PRO A 204 19.91 0.46 4.41
N ASP A 205 20.24 1.32 3.44
CA ASP A 205 19.50 2.56 3.19
C ASP A 205 17.98 2.27 3.08
N PRO A 206 17.12 2.93 3.88
CA PRO A 206 15.67 2.72 3.83
C PRO A 206 15.09 2.91 2.43
N ARG A 207 15.61 3.85 1.63
CA ARG A 207 15.14 4.08 0.26
C ARG A 207 15.44 2.88 -0.65
N LEU A 208 16.60 2.25 -0.47
CA LEU A 208 16.96 1.04 -1.20
C LEU A 208 16.07 -0.14 -0.78
N LEU A 209 15.88 -0.32 0.52
CA LEU A 209 15.03 -1.38 1.07
C LEU A 209 13.57 -1.24 0.59
N GLY A 210 13.01 -0.03 0.64
CA GLY A 210 11.68 0.30 0.12
C GLY A 210 11.52 -0.04 -1.36
N ARG A 211 12.50 0.30 -2.21
CA ARG A 211 12.49 -0.08 -3.64
C ARG A 211 12.48 -1.60 -3.82
N ILE A 212 13.25 -2.35 -3.03
CA ILE A 212 13.28 -3.82 -3.10
C ILE A 212 11.92 -4.40 -2.71
N LEU A 213 11.30 -3.87 -1.66
CA LEU A 213 9.97 -4.29 -1.19
C LEU A 213 8.89 -4.01 -2.24
N ARG A 214 8.84 -2.80 -2.81
CA ARG A 214 7.92 -2.42 -3.91
C ARG A 214 8.10 -3.33 -5.13
N ARG A 215 9.33 -3.54 -5.59
CA ARG A 215 9.63 -4.48 -6.69
C ARG A 215 9.20 -5.91 -6.34
N THR A 216 9.27 -6.31 -5.08
CA THR A 216 8.86 -7.66 -4.66
C THR A 216 7.35 -7.80 -4.62
N ALA A 217 6.63 -6.76 -4.21
CA ALA A 217 5.18 -6.66 -4.28
C ALA A 217 4.64 -6.66 -5.72
N ALA A 218 5.38 -6.02 -6.64
CA ALA A 218 5.07 -5.95 -8.05
C ALA A 218 5.29 -7.27 -8.80
N THR A 219 6.16 -8.16 -8.30
CA THR A 219 6.42 -9.47 -8.93
C THR A 219 5.09 -10.20 -9.17
N GLY A 220 4.69 -10.31 -10.44
CA GLY A 220 3.42 -10.88 -10.85
C GLY A 220 3.44 -12.38 -10.60
N LEU A 221 2.75 -12.83 -9.55
CA LEU A 221 2.35 -14.22 -9.46
C LEU A 221 0.97 -14.31 -10.08
N ALA A 222 0.91 -14.81 -11.31
CA ALA A 222 -0.30 -15.42 -11.80
C ALA A 222 -0.64 -16.55 -10.83
N VAL A 223 -1.54 -16.28 -9.88
CA VAL A 223 -2.22 -17.34 -9.14
C VAL A 223 -3.09 -18.01 -10.19
N PRO A 224 -2.87 -19.29 -10.56
CA PRO A 224 -3.88 -19.99 -11.34
C PRO A 224 -5.13 -19.99 -10.46
N SER A 225 -6.17 -19.27 -10.89
CA SER A 225 -7.47 -19.44 -10.27
C SER A 225 -7.79 -20.92 -10.34
N ARG A 226 -8.34 -21.49 -9.26
CA ARG A 226 -8.92 -22.83 -9.28
C ARG A 226 -10.23 -22.84 -10.08
N ASP A 227 -10.27 -22.17 -11.22
CA ASP A 227 -11.34 -22.34 -12.17
C ASP A 227 -11.03 -23.56 -13.02
N ARG A 228 -11.96 -24.50 -12.92
CA ARG A 228 -12.01 -25.76 -13.66
C ARG A 228 -11.64 -25.54 -15.12
N ILE A 229 -10.40 -25.87 -15.49
CA ILE A 229 -10.06 -26.15 -16.88
C ILE A 229 -10.74 -27.48 -17.22
N ARG A 230 -12.00 -27.41 -17.68
CA ARG A 230 -12.53 -28.44 -18.56
C ARG A 230 -11.78 -28.28 -19.88
N LEU A 231 -10.74 -29.07 -20.09
CA LEU A 231 -10.16 -29.23 -21.42
C LEU A 231 -11.22 -29.88 -22.34
N PRO A 232 -11.61 -29.26 -23.46
CA PRO A 232 -12.28 -29.99 -24.52
C PRO A 232 -11.21 -30.78 -25.27
N LEU A 233 -11.21 -32.10 -25.13
CA LEU A 233 -10.43 -32.99 -25.98
C LEU A 233 -10.94 -32.86 -27.43
N PRO A 234 -10.06 -32.58 -28.42
CA PRO A 234 -10.48 -32.57 -29.81
C PRO A 234 -10.62 -34.01 -30.29
N LEU A 235 -11.84 -34.39 -30.67
CA LEU A 235 -12.07 -35.58 -31.49
C LEU A 235 -11.44 -35.35 -32.86
N ARG A 236 -10.25 -35.93 -33.09
CA ARG A 236 -9.71 -36.12 -34.44
C ARG A 236 -9.76 -37.60 -34.82
N SER A 237 -10.41 -37.80 -35.94
CA SER A 237 -10.63 -39.03 -36.69
C SER A 237 -9.35 -39.81 -37.01
N GLY A 238 -9.42 -41.12 -36.78
CA GLY A 238 -9.00 -42.15 -37.74
C GLY A 238 -7.51 -42.36 -37.98
N ARG A 239 -6.92 -43.36 -37.30
CA ARG A 239 -6.01 -44.35 -37.91
C ARG A 239 -5.82 -45.55 -36.97
N ARG A 240 -6.18 -46.75 -37.46
CA ARG A 240 -5.95 -48.03 -36.79
C ARG A 240 -4.46 -48.39 -36.88
N VAL A 241 -3.79 -48.67 -35.76
CA VAL A 241 -2.62 -49.55 -35.74
C VAL A 241 -2.62 -50.40 -34.45
N ARG A 242 -2.21 -51.65 -34.61
CA ARG A 242 -2.27 -52.85 -33.75
C ARG A 242 -1.92 -52.67 -32.27
N ARG A 243 -2.67 -53.39 -31.43
CA ARG A 243 -2.28 -53.78 -30.06
C ARG A 243 -1.09 -54.75 -30.10
N VAL A 244 -0.04 -54.44 -29.36
CA VAL A 244 0.93 -55.42 -28.87
C VAL A 244 1.00 -55.23 -27.35
N ALA A 245 0.74 -56.31 -26.62
CA ALA A 245 0.80 -56.38 -25.17
C ALA A 245 2.21 -56.81 -24.72
N VAL A 246 2.71 -56.33 -23.58
CA VAL A 246 3.00 -57.08 -22.32
C VAL A 246 4.37 -56.57 -21.80
N PRO A 247 4.78 -56.62 -20.51
CA PRO A 247 4.07 -56.48 -19.23
C PRO A 247 4.68 -55.40 -18.29
N ALA A 248 3.95 -55.10 -17.21
CA ALA A 248 4.46 -54.42 -16.02
C ALA A 248 5.30 -55.37 -15.16
N VAL A 249 6.41 -54.85 -14.61
CA VAL A 249 7.19 -55.48 -13.53
C VAL A 249 6.87 -54.73 -12.24
N THR A 250 6.28 -55.46 -11.30
CA THR A 250 6.11 -55.13 -9.88
C THR A 250 7.15 -55.88 -9.07
N ILE A 251 7.63 -55.31 -7.94
CA ILE A 251 8.09 -55.97 -6.69
C ILE A 251 8.54 -54.81 -5.75
N THR A 252 7.74 -54.36 -4.78
CA THR A 252 7.39 -54.87 -3.42
C THR A 252 8.35 -54.43 -2.31
N LEU A 253 7.81 -53.87 -1.20
CA LEU A 253 7.74 -54.50 0.14
C LEU A 253 7.09 -53.48 1.14
N VAL A 254 5.92 -53.76 1.75
CA VAL A 254 5.65 -54.49 3.03
C VAL A 254 5.62 -53.55 4.24
N ALA A 255 4.81 -53.69 5.29
CA ALA A 255 3.51 -54.30 5.60
C ALA A 255 3.28 -53.99 7.11
N GLY A 256 2.04 -53.97 7.57
CA GLY A 256 1.70 -53.96 9.01
C GLY A 256 0.18 -53.99 9.20
N ILE A 257 -0.32 -55.13 9.67
CA ILE A 257 -1.71 -55.63 9.60
C ILE A 257 -2.36 -55.64 11.01
N ALA A 258 -3.69 -55.41 11.10
CA ALA A 258 -4.70 -56.27 11.77
C ALA A 258 -6.03 -55.50 11.94
N TRP A 259 -7.14 -55.81 11.22
CA TRP A 259 -8.22 -56.81 11.49
C TRP A 259 -8.85 -56.65 12.91
N PHE A 260 -10.17 -56.63 13.23
CA PHE A 260 -11.50 -56.61 12.57
C PHE A 260 -12.56 -56.87 13.66
N ALA A 261 -13.82 -56.40 13.53
CA ALA A 261 -15.06 -57.13 13.86
C ALA A 261 -16.32 -56.22 13.83
N LEU A 262 -17.26 -56.56 12.95
CA LEU A 262 -18.70 -56.19 12.91
C LEU A 262 -19.50 -57.10 13.90
N PRO A 263 -20.85 -57.23 13.93
CA PRO A 263 -21.97 -56.71 13.08
C PRO A 263 -23.21 -56.21 13.92
N PHE A 264 -24.35 -55.70 13.42
CA PHE A 264 -25.44 -56.42 12.71
C PHE A 264 -26.67 -55.50 12.44
N GLN A 265 -27.41 -55.80 11.34
CA GLN A 265 -28.87 -55.63 11.04
C GLN A 265 -29.50 -54.21 11.16
N GLY A 266 -30.09 -53.54 10.15
CA GLY A 266 -31.03 -53.91 9.05
C GLY A 266 -32.50 -53.63 9.46
N PRO A 267 -33.52 -53.50 8.58
CA PRO A 267 -33.68 -52.73 7.31
C PRO A 267 -35.05 -51.97 7.15
N ASP A 268 -35.15 -51.02 6.19
CA ASP A 268 -36.22 -50.65 5.19
C ASP A 268 -37.76 -50.71 5.46
N PRO A 269 -38.69 -50.32 4.54
CA PRO A 269 -38.74 -49.34 3.40
C PRO A 269 -40.03 -48.43 3.39
N GLY A 270 -40.11 -47.34 2.60
CA GLY A 270 -40.86 -47.21 1.31
C GLY A 270 -42.27 -46.59 1.47
N LEU A 271 -42.99 -45.96 0.53
CA LEU A 271 -42.88 -45.47 -0.86
C LEU A 271 -44.15 -44.58 -1.15
N GLY A 272 -44.07 -43.69 -2.16
CA GLY A 272 -45.20 -43.17 -2.99
C GLY A 272 -45.97 -41.94 -2.47
N GLY A 273 -46.49 -40.98 -3.25
CA GLY A 273 -46.58 -40.74 -4.70
C GLY A 273 -47.66 -39.67 -5.03
N SER A 274 -47.42 -38.88 -6.10
CA SER A 274 -48.29 -38.09 -7.01
C SER A 274 -49.26 -36.93 -6.60
N ASP A 275 -49.03 -35.81 -7.31
CA ASP A 275 -49.90 -34.95 -8.16
C ASP A 275 -51.13 -34.17 -7.65
N SER A 276 -51.18 -32.85 -7.96
CA SER A 276 -52.01 -32.25 -9.05
C SER A 276 -52.28 -30.73 -8.91
N GLY A 277 -52.11 -29.98 -10.02
CA GLY A 277 -52.86 -28.76 -10.48
C GLY A 277 -52.82 -27.47 -9.64
N GLY A 278 -52.77 -26.23 -10.14
CA GLY A 278 -53.03 -25.63 -11.46
C GLY A 278 -53.77 -24.28 -11.23
N GLY A 279 -53.41 -23.19 -11.93
CA GLY A 279 -54.22 -21.95 -11.95
C GLY A 279 -53.46 -20.64 -12.19
N THR A 280 -53.60 -20.08 -13.39
CA THR A 280 -53.18 -18.74 -13.84
C THR A 280 -54.40 -17.81 -13.94
N ALA A 281 -54.21 -16.49 -13.77
CA ALA A 281 -54.85 -15.44 -14.60
C ALA A 281 -54.42 -14.01 -14.22
N HIS A 282 -54.18 -13.20 -15.25
CA HIS A 282 -53.97 -11.76 -15.28
C HIS A 282 -55.23 -10.94 -14.96
N THR A 283 -55.09 -9.65 -14.61
CA THR A 283 -55.89 -8.53 -15.14
C THR A 283 -55.22 -7.17 -14.85
N THR A 284 -55.33 -6.27 -15.83
CA THR A 284 -54.76 -4.91 -15.94
C THR A 284 -55.85 -3.84 -15.71
N GLN A 285 -55.42 -2.58 -15.55
CA GLN A 285 -56.14 -1.28 -15.68
C GLN A 285 -56.67 -0.64 -14.38
N MET A 286 -56.76 0.69 -14.22
CA MET A 286 -56.12 1.94 -14.71
C MET A 286 -56.92 3.07 -14.00
N SER A 287 -56.27 4.18 -13.59
CA SER A 287 -56.81 5.57 -13.49
C SER A 287 -55.82 6.46 -12.72
N THR A 288 -55.06 7.38 -13.36
CA THR A 288 -55.32 8.83 -13.57
C THR A 288 -55.36 9.65 -12.26
N THR A 289 -54.75 10.82 -12.05
CA THR A 289 -53.86 11.78 -12.74
C THR A 289 -53.38 12.76 -11.66
N THR A 290 -52.20 13.40 -11.79
CA THR A 290 -51.96 14.87 -11.65
C THR A 290 -50.53 15.19 -11.20
N THR A 291 -49.83 15.90 -12.09
CA THR A 291 -48.54 16.58 -11.91
C THR A 291 -48.66 17.77 -10.96
N VAL A 292 -47.80 17.86 -9.93
CA VAL A 292 -47.30 19.14 -9.41
C VAL A 292 -45.82 18.95 -9.06
N ALA A 293 -44.95 19.62 -9.80
CA ALA A 293 -43.55 19.80 -9.45
C ALA A 293 -43.43 20.95 -8.43
N LEU A 294 -42.86 20.67 -7.27
CA LEU A 294 -42.28 21.65 -6.35
C LEU A 294 -41.41 20.91 -5.32
N GLY A 295 -40.12 21.26 -5.29
CA GLY A 295 -39.16 20.80 -4.29
C GLY A 295 -38.29 19.64 -4.77
N ALA A 296 -37.17 19.97 -5.43
CA ALA A 296 -36.07 19.03 -5.59
C ALA A 296 -35.61 18.58 -4.20
N ALA A 297 -35.88 17.31 -3.86
CA ALA A 297 -35.26 16.67 -2.72
C ALA A 297 -33.73 16.67 -2.92
N PRO A 298 -32.93 16.95 -1.88
CA PRO A 298 -31.48 16.83 -1.99
C PRO A 298 -31.15 15.40 -2.44
N PRO A 299 -30.20 15.20 -3.37
CA PRO A 299 -29.80 13.85 -3.74
C PRO A 299 -29.34 13.13 -2.46
N ALA A 300 -29.83 11.91 -2.28
CA ALA A 300 -29.36 10.99 -1.26
C ALA A 300 -27.82 10.98 -1.25
N PRO A 301 -27.16 10.81 -0.10
CA PRO A 301 -25.71 10.80 -0.04
C PRO A 301 -25.25 9.55 -0.82
N GLU A 302 -24.84 9.76 -2.06
CA GLU A 302 -23.98 8.82 -2.74
C GLU A 302 -22.74 8.66 -1.86
N THR A 303 -22.43 7.41 -1.59
CA THR A 303 -21.33 6.91 -0.78
C THR A 303 -19.99 7.43 -1.34
N ALA A 304 -19.67 8.68 -1.03
CA ALA A 304 -18.44 9.34 -1.44
C ALA A 304 -17.31 8.86 -0.53
N ALA A 305 -16.34 8.22 -1.17
CA ALA A 305 -15.17 7.59 -0.58
C ALA A 305 -14.45 8.42 0.50
N ALA A 306 -14.13 7.74 1.60
CA ALA A 306 -12.90 7.65 2.41
C ALA A 306 -11.76 8.70 2.32
N SER A 307 -11.96 9.89 1.77
CA SER A 307 -10.92 10.88 1.61
C SER A 307 -11.35 12.24 2.14
N GLY A 308 -10.62 12.79 3.11
CA GLY A 308 -10.85 14.14 3.64
C GLY A 308 -10.66 15.26 2.59
N CYS A 309 -10.29 14.94 1.35
CA CYS A 309 -10.22 15.87 0.25
C CYS A 309 -11.60 16.04 -0.39
N ARG A 310 -11.90 17.25 -0.85
CA ARG A 310 -13.08 17.51 -1.68
C ARG A 310 -12.99 16.68 -2.97
N ALA A 311 -14.14 16.28 -3.52
CA ALA A 311 -14.17 15.49 -4.75
C ALA A 311 -13.41 16.16 -5.92
N VAL A 312 -13.44 17.50 -5.96
CA VAL A 312 -12.70 18.31 -6.93
C VAL A 312 -11.19 18.17 -6.76
N GLU A 313 -10.68 18.15 -5.52
CA GLU A 313 -9.26 18.00 -5.22
C GLU A 313 -8.73 16.63 -5.66
N ARG A 314 -9.51 15.56 -5.50
CA ARG A 314 -9.08 14.20 -5.91
C ARG A 314 -8.88 14.01 -7.42
N SER A 315 -9.44 14.92 -8.22
CA SER A 315 -9.28 14.90 -9.68
C SER A 315 -8.05 15.67 -10.15
N ARG A 316 -7.38 16.38 -9.24
CA ARG A 316 -6.18 17.17 -9.52
C ARG A 316 -4.91 16.35 -9.22
N PRO A 317 -3.75 16.73 -9.78
CA PRO A 317 -2.48 16.09 -9.44
C PRO A 317 -2.08 16.38 -7.99
N ASP A 318 -1.69 15.36 -7.25
CA ASP A 318 -1.16 15.45 -5.88
C ASP A 318 0.34 15.71 -5.95
N VAL A 319 0.79 16.97 -5.79
CA VAL A 319 2.19 17.34 -6.02
C VAL A 319 3.04 17.35 -4.76
N ASP A 320 2.40 17.39 -3.57
CA ASP A 320 3.08 17.37 -2.28
C ASP A 320 3.01 16.00 -1.57
N GLY A 321 2.27 15.05 -2.14
CA GLY A 321 2.17 13.66 -1.69
C GLY A 321 1.24 13.48 -0.48
N ASP A 322 0.31 14.42 -0.24
CA ASP A 322 -0.62 14.37 0.91
C ASP A 322 -1.90 13.54 0.64
N GLY A 323 -2.09 13.08 -0.60
CA GLY A 323 -3.24 12.29 -1.05
C GLY A 323 -4.45 13.12 -1.50
N CYS A 324 -4.30 14.44 -1.57
CA CYS A 324 -5.23 15.40 -2.14
C CYS A 324 -4.58 16.07 -3.35
N GLY A 325 -5.36 16.34 -4.39
CA GLY A 325 -4.81 17.02 -5.56
C GLY A 325 -4.72 18.53 -5.35
N ASP A 326 -3.61 19.08 -5.81
CA ASP A 326 -3.22 20.47 -5.65
C ASP A 326 -3.65 21.36 -6.80
N ASP A 327 -3.71 22.66 -6.52
CA ASP A 327 -3.77 23.65 -7.60
C ASP A 327 -2.44 23.70 -8.34
N VAL A 328 -2.53 23.41 -9.64
CA VAL A 328 -1.43 23.47 -10.59
C VAL A 328 -1.77 24.51 -11.64
N SER A 329 -0.82 25.38 -11.93
CA SER A 329 -0.87 26.23 -13.13
C SER A 329 0.44 26.11 -13.91
N ILE A 330 0.31 26.02 -15.22
CA ILE A 330 1.42 25.97 -16.16
C ILE A 330 1.25 27.15 -17.10
N GLU A 331 2.20 28.08 -17.05
CA GLU A 331 2.26 29.23 -17.96
C GLU A 331 3.64 29.26 -18.61
N HIS A 332 3.70 28.80 -19.87
CA HIS A 332 4.95 28.65 -20.61
C HIS A 332 5.98 27.77 -19.87
N ASP A 333 7.14 28.32 -19.51
CA ASP A 333 8.22 27.67 -18.76
C ASP A 333 8.06 27.79 -17.24
N VAL A 334 6.99 28.42 -16.74
CA VAL A 334 6.74 28.62 -15.32
C VAL A 334 5.61 27.72 -14.84
N VAL A 335 5.90 26.93 -13.81
CA VAL A 335 4.94 26.01 -13.19
C VAL A 335 4.75 26.39 -11.74
N VAL A 336 3.50 26.57 -11.31
CA VAL A 336 3.15 26.77 -9.90
C VAL A 336 2.42 25.53 -9.41
N ALA A 337 2.98 24.86 -8.41
CA ALA A 337 2.45 23.62 -7.85
C ALA A 337 2.75 23.58 -6.34
N GLY A 338 1.76 23.21 -5.53
CA GLY A 338 1.92 23.10 -4.07
C GLY A 338 2.40 24.38 -3.39
N GLY A 339 2.01 25.56 -3.92
CA GLY A 339 2.48 26.87 -3.42
C GLY A 339 3.90 27.27 -3.83
N HIS A 340 4.62 26.43 -4.57
CA HIS A 340 5.97 26.71 -5.06
C HIS A 340 5.96 27.10 -6.54
N ARG A 341 6.93 27.93 -6.95
CA ARG A 341 7.12 28.38 -8.34
C ARG A 341 8.40 27.79 -8.92
N TYR A 342 8.29 27.11 -10.06
CA TYR A 342 9.37 26.44 -10.75
C TYR A 342 9.55 27.01 -12.15
N ARG A 343 10.81 27.08 -12.62
CA ARG A 343 11.12 27.26 -14.03
C ARG A 343 11.54 25.91 -14.62
N VAL A 344 10.86 25.45 -15.65
CA VAL A 344 11.01 24.10 -16.19
C VAL A 344 11.15 24.14 -17.69
N GLY A 345 12.15 23.42 -18.21
CA GLY A 345 12.41 23.33 -19.65
C GLY A 345 12.88 24.66 -20.26
N ARG A 346 12.65 24.79 -21.57
CA ARG A 346 12.92 26.00 -22.36
C ARG A 346 11.59 26.66 -22.74
N VAL A 347 11.66 27.95 -23.09
CA VAL A 347 10.51 28.65 -23.70
C VAL A 347 10.10 27.91 -24.97
N GLY A 348 8.82 27.52 -25.04
CA GLY A 348 8.26 26.74 -26.16
C GLY A 348 8.17 25.24 -25.91
N ASP A 349 8.77 24.72 -24.84
CA ASP A 349 8.50 23.37 -24.37
C ASP A 349 7.08 23.30 -23.75
N LEU A 350 6.43 22.13 -23.85
CA LEU A 350 5.10 21.88 -23.31
C LEU A 350 5.21 21.01 -22.06
N ALA A 351 4.60 21.43 -20.96
CA ALA A 351 4.63 20.69 -19.70
C ALA A 351 3.32 19.96 -19.41
N ALA A 352 3.43 18.82 -18.75
CA ALA A 352 2.32 18.10 -18.11
C ALA A 352 2.71 17.71 -16.69
N ILE A 353 1.72 17.57 -15.81
CA ILE A 353 1.89 17.05 -14.46
C ILE A 353 1.16 15.72 -14.34
N GLY A 354 1.80 14.75 -13.70
CA GLY A 354 1.25 13.43 -13.46
C GLY A 354 2.17 12.59 -12.59
N ASP A 355 1.62 11.50 -12.06
CA ASP A 355 2.36 10.48 -11.32
C ASP A 355 2.95 9.46 -12.32
N TRP A 356 4.17 9.73 -12.79
CA TRP A 356 4.77 8.99 -13.92
C TRP A 356 5.24 7.59 -13.54
N ASP A 357 5.60 7.37 -12.27
CA ASP A 357 6.11 6.11 -11.74
C ASP A 357 5.16 5.44 -10.73
N CYS A 358 3.96 5.99 -10.56
CA CYS A 358 2.89 5.46 -9.74
C CYS A 358 3.25 5.39 -8.25
N ASP A 359 4.01 6.37 -7.76
CA ASP A 359 4.46 6.47 -6.37
C ASP A 359 3.49 7.27 -5.47
N GLY A 360 2.44 7.85 -6.05
CA GLY A 360 1.45 8.70 -5.38
C GLY A 360 1.78 10.18 -5.41
N THR A 361 2.94 10.58 -5.95
CA THR A 361 3.37 11.97 -6.07
C THR A 361 3.46 12.38 -7.53
N SER A 362 2.67 13.37 -7.90
CA SER A 362 2.69 13.96 -9.23
C SER A 362 3.88 14.89 -9.39
N THR A 363 4.66 14.64 -10.43
CA THR A 363 5.82 15.45 -10.82
C THR A 363 5.62 15.94 -12.25
N ILE A 364 6.65 16.52 -12.86
CA ILE A 364 6.55 17.19 -14.16
C ILE A 364 7.21 16.40 -15.29
N ALA A 365 6.54 16.37 -16.45
CA ALA A 365 7.10 15.94 -17.72
C ALA A 365 7.07 17.09 -18.73
N VAL A 366 8.09 17.15 -19.58
CA VAL A 366 8.30 18.20 -20.57
C VAL A 366 8.44 17.56 -21.94
N LEU A 367 7.59 17.95 -22.87
CA LEU A 367 7.70 17.65 -24.30
C LEU A 367 8.34 18.84 -25.00
N ARG A 368 9.33 18.56 -25.83
CA ARG A 368 9.93 19.51 -26.74
C ARG A 368 9.35 19.33 -28.16
N PRO A 369 8.50 20.24 -28.66
CA PRO A 369 7.87 20.04 -29.96
C PRO A 369 8.85 20.15 -31.14
N GLU A 370 9.97 20.90 -30.98
CA GLU A 370 10.96 21.11 -32.05
C GLU A 370 11.64 19.83 -32.51
N ASP A 371 11.89 18.88 -31.61
CA ASP A 371 12.57 17.63 -31.92
C ASP A 371 11.84 16.39 -31.38
N GLY A 372 10.67 16.57 -30.74
CA GLY A 372 9.80 15.52 -30.24
C GLY A 372 10.27 14.86 -28.95
N THR A 373 11.33 15.33 -28.29
CA THR A 373 11.85 14.65 -27.09
C THR A 373 10.98 14.86 -25.87
N VAL A 374 10.83 13.82 -25.06
CA VAL A 374 10.12 13.86 -23.78
C VAL A 374 11.10 13.65 -22.64
N HIS A 375 11.10 14.60 -21.71
CA HIS A 375 11.91 14.61 -20.51
C HIS A 375 11.00 14.50 -19.27
N VAL A 376 11.27 13.57 -18.37
CA VAL A 376 10.47 13.33 -17.17
C VAL A 376 11.33 13.54 -15.94
N PHE A 377 10.81 14.31 -14.99
CA PHE A 377 11.45 14.57 -13.70
C PHE A 377 10.92 13.59 -12.66
N ASP A 378 11.80 13.08 -11.81
CA ASP A 378 11.46 12.16 -10.72
C ASP A 378 11.14 12.87 -9.40
N ARG A 379 11.35 14.19 -9.32
CA ARG A 379 11.11 15.00 -8.13
C ARG A 379 10.99 16.49 -8.44
N TRP A 380 10.44 17.23 -7.47
CA TRP A 380 10.49 18.69 -7.44
C TRP A 380 11.83 19.23 -6.90
N ALA A 381 12.21 20.43 -7.33
CA ALA A 381 13.45 21.10 -6.93
C ALA A 381 13.26 21.94 -5.64
N LEU A 382 12.90 21.29 -4.53
CA LEU A 382 12.53 21.96 -3.26
C LEU A 382 13.74 22.43 -2.43
N ASP A 383 14.91 21.83 -2.62
CA ASP A 383 16.14 22.08 -1.86
C ASP A 383 17.00 23.22 -2.44
N GLY A 384 16.46 23.96 -3.42
CA GLY A 384 17.19 24.98 -4.18
C GLY A 384 18.22 24.41 -5.17
N ARG A 385 18.31 23.08 -5.31
CA ARG A 385 19.15 22.43 -6.32
C ARG A 385 18.29 22.05 -7.53
N PRO A 386 18.75 22.32 -8.77
CA PRO A 386 18.01 21.92 -9.96
C PRO A 386 17.75 20.41 -9.99
N ALA A 387 16.49 20.01 -10.21
CA ALA A 387 16.14 18.62 -10.51
C ALA A 387 16.62 18.26 -11.93
N GLN A 388 17.05 17.03 -12.14
CA GLN A 388 17.48 16.54 -13.45
C GLN A 388 16.37 15.69 -14.06
N ALA A 389 16.10 15.88 -15.35
CA ALA A 389 15.13 15.08 -16.07
C ALA A 389 15.80 13.91 -16.79
N ALA A 390 15.16 12.74 -16.74
CA ALA A 390 15.48 11.61 -17.60
C ALA A 390 14.80 11.81 -18.96
N THR A 391 15.53 11.58 -20.06
CA THR A 391 14.90 11.56 -21.40
C THR A 391 14.26 10.20 -21.59
N TRP A 392 12.94 10.16 -21.81
CA TRP A 392 12.21 8.90 -21.96
C TRP A 392 12.10 8.47 -23.41
N GLY A 393 11.95 9.40 -24.34
CA GLY A 393 11.92 9.03 -25.76
C GLY A 393 11.70 10.24 -26.66
N ARG A 394 11.41 9.93 -27.92
CA ARG A 394 11.09 10.91 -28.96
C ARG A 394 9.81 10.48 -29.68
N VAL A 395 8.94 11.43 -29.96
CA VAL A 395 7.72 11.23 -30.76
C VAL A 395 7.72 12.20 -31.92
N ASP A 396 7.77 11.68 -33.14
CA ASP A 396 7.76 12.51 -34.34
C ASP A 396 6.41 13.21 -34.52
N GLY A 397 6.46 14.50 -34.83
CA GLY A 397 5.26 15.34 -34.98
C GLY A 397 4.49 15.55 -33.67
N ALA A 398 5.15 15.44 -32.52
CA ALA A 398 4.53 15.68 -31.21
C ALA A 398 3.94 17.10 -31.10
N ALA A 399 2.69 17.18 -30.66
CA ALA A 399 1.94 18.43 -30.57
C ALA A 399 1.50 18.76 -29.13
N THR A 400 1.12 17.75 -28.35
CA THR A 400 0.72 17.93 -26.94
C THR A 400 1.20 16.76 -26.09
N ILE A 401 1.36 17.01 -24.79
CA ILE A 401 1.66 16.00 -23.77
C ILE A 401 0.61 16.08 -22.66
N ALA A 402 0.21 14.93 -22.13
CA ALA A 402 -0.74 14.83 -21.02
C ALA A 402 -0.43 13.60 -20.15
N ALA A 403 -0.89 13.66 -18.90
CA ALA A 403 -0.94 12.49 -18.04
C ALA A 403 -2.00 11.47 -18.53
N PRO A 404 -1.83 10.18 -18.22
CA PRO A 404 -2.87 9.17 -18.39
C PRO A 404 -4.18 9.56 -17.69
N ALA A 405 -5.32 9.09 -18.20
CA ALA A 405 -6.64 9.44 -17.66
C ALA A 405 -6.91 8.83 -16.28
N ASP A 406 -6.22 7.75 -15.95
CA ASP A 406 -6.15 7.10 -14.64
C ASP A 406 -5.16 7.79 -13.68
N GLY A 407 -4.50 8.87 -14.12
CA GLY A 407 -3.62 9.71 -13.31
C GLY A 407 -2.22 9.15 -13.07
N CYS A 408 -1.93 7.94 -13.57
CA CYS A 408 -0.76 7.15 -13.21
C CYS A 408 -0.09 6.55 -14.45
N GLY A 409 1.24 6.63 -14.51
CA GLY A 409 2.06 5.96 -15.52
C GLY A 409 2.54 6.87 -16.64
N ALA A 410 2.96 6.25 -17.75
CA ALA A 410 3.76 6.93 -18.77
C ALA A 410 3.04 8.08 -19.50
N PRO A 411 3.73 9.20 -19.81
CA PRO A 411 3.13 10.35 -20.47
C PRO A 411 2.60 9.98 -21.85
N ARG A 412 1.44 10.56 -22.19
CA ARG A 412 0.78 10.40 -23.49
C ARG A 412 1.05 11.63 -24.34
N VAL A 413 1.66 11.42 -25.50
CA VAL A 413 1.94 12.45 -26.48
C VAL A 413 0.96 12.31 -27.64
N THR A 414 0.27 13.40 -27.98
CA THR A 414 -0.58 13.44 -29.18
C THR A 414 0.19 14.12 -30.30
N THR A 415 0.25 13.50 -31.47
CA THR A 415 0.89 14.08 -32.66
C THR A 415 -0.04 15.06 -33.36
N THR A 416 0.50 15.90 -34.24
CA THR A 416 -0.28 16.80 -35.12
C THR A 416 -1.28 16.04 -36.02
N ALA A 417 -1.01 14.76 -36.30
CA ALA A 417 -1.91 13.88 -37.03
C ALA A 417 -3.02 13.25 -36.16
N GLY A 418 -3.04 13.54 -34.85
CA GLY A 418 -4.03 13.04 -33.89
C GLY A 418 -3.72 11.66 -33.31
N ALA A 419 -2.55 11.06 -33.61
CA ALA A 419 -2.16 9.79 -33.03
C ALA A 419 -1.65 9.98 -31.59
N VAL A 420 -2.12 9.15 -30.65
CA VAL A 420 -1.67 9.21 -29.25
C VAL A 420 -0.66 8.10 -29.00
N GLN A 421 0.54 8.47 -28.57
CA GLN A 421 1.63 7.55 -28.24
C GLN A 421 1.98 7.65 -26.75
N THR A 422 2.19 6.50 -26.12
CA THR A 422 2.68 6.43 -24.74
C THR A 422 4.20 6.35 -24.77
N VAL A 423 4.89 7.25 -24.05
CA VAL A 423 6.35 7.31 -24.06
C VAL A 423 6.91 6.62 -22.82
N THR A 424 7.64 5.53 -22.99
CA THR A 424 8.27 4.78 -21.91
C THR A 424 9.77 5.07 -21.83
N PRO A 425 10.42 4.90 -20.66
CA PRO A 425 11.85 5.17 -20.50
C PRO A 425 12.72 4.43 -21.53
N THR A 426 13.58 5.15 -22.25
CA THR A 426 14.56 4.57 -23.17
C THR A 426 15.69 3.93 -22.36
N GLY A 427 15.70 2.60 -22.28
CA GLY A 427 16.71 1.84 -21.54
C GLY A 427 16.23 0.67 -20.69
N SER A 428 14.96 0.26 -20.78
CA SER A 428 14.55 -1.09 -20.36
C SER A 428 14.63 -2.02 -21.58
N SER A 429 15.73 -2.74 -21.71
CA SER A 429 15.83 -3.84 -22.68
C SER A 429 14.88 -4.96 -22.25
N ASP A 430 13.64 -4.92 -22.74
CA ASP A 430 12.84 -6.13 -22.94
C ASP A 430 12.65 -6.30 -24.45
N ALA A 431 13.77 -6.60 -25.11
CA ALA A 431 13.76 -7.11 -26.47
C ALA A 431 13.15 -8.51 -26.43
N THR A 432 11.84 -8.60 -26.64
CA THR A 432 11.24 -9.84 -27.12
C THR A 432 11.82 -10.11 -28.51
N PRO A 433 12.55 -11.22 -28.76
CA PRO A 433 12.92 -11.56 -30.12
C PRO A 433 11.62 -11.89 -30.86
N ALA A 434 11.35 -11.12 -31.91
CA ALA A 434 10.34 -11.47 -32.89
C ALA A 434 10.66 -12.89 -33.40
N GLY A 435 9.64 -13.75 -33.36
CA GLY A 435 9.76 -15.13 -33.75
C GLY A 435 10.19 -15.27 -35.20
N GLU A 436 11.23 -16.08 -35.40
CA GLU A 436 11.49 -16.73 -36.66
C GLU A 436 10.82 -18.12 -36.61
N ARG A 437 9.86 -18.31 -37.51
CA ARG A 437 9.49 -19.61 -38.10
C ARG A 437 9.75 -19.47 -39.60
N PRO A 438 10.16 -20.54 -40.30
CA PRO A 438 9.81 -21.95 -40.07
C PRO A 438 10.82 -22.77 -39.29
#